data_AF-A0A6G3PDW4-F1
#
_entry.id   AF-A0A6G3PDW4-F1
#
_cell.length_a   1.000
_cell.length_b   1.000
_cell.length_c   1.000
_cell.angle_alpha   90.00
_cell.angle_beta   90.00
_cell.angle_gamma   90.00
#
_symmetry.space_group_name_H-M   'P 1'
#
loop_
_entity.id
_entity.type
_entity.pdbx_description
1 polymer ?
#
loop_
_entity_poly.entity_id
_entity_poly.type
_entity_poly.pdbx_seq_one_letter_code
_entity_poly.pdbx_strand_id
1 'polypeptide(L)' 'LAGAWTDTGWPATMEGAVRSGAAAADAALHDLGRPPGHPLQEAA' A
#
# COMPACT_ATOMS: atom_id res chain seq x y z
N LEU A 1 -8.69 2.08 -1.48
CA LEU A 1 -8.29 3.47 -1.78
C LEU A 1 -6.94 3.72 -1.11
N ALA A 2 -6.09 4.57 -1.66
CA ALA A 2 -4.79 4.91 -1.09
C ALA A 2 -4.48 6.40 -1.31
N GLY A 3 -3.58 6.95 -0.50
CA GLY A 3 -3.15 8.34 -0.59
C GLY A 3 -3.42 9.14 0.68
N ALA A 4 -2.85 10.33 0.80
CA ALA A 4 -2.88 11.15 2.02
C ALA A 4 -4.29 11.56 2.49
N TRP A 5 -5.30 11.47 1.62
CA TRP A 5 -6.71 11.77 1.92
C TRP A 5 -7.51 10.53 2.34
N THR A 6 -6.90 9.35 2.43
CA THR A 6 -7.59 8.17 2.95
C THR A 6 -7.76 8.28 4.46
N ASP A 7 -8.95 7.91 4.94
CA ASP A 7 -9.27 7.85 6.36
C ASP A 7 -8.50 6.70 7.02
N THR A 8 -7.21 6.96 7.25
CA THR A 8 -6.26 6.03 7.86
C THR A 8 -6.17 6.21 9.37
N GLY A 9 -6.81 7.25 9.91
CA GLY A 9 -6.57 7.75 11.27
C GLY A 9 -5.25 8.53 11.44
N TRP A 10 -4.47 8.74 10.36
CA TRP A 10 -3.22 9.50 10.38
C TRP A 10 -3.36 10.86 9.67
N PRO A 11 -2.59 11.89 10.06
CA PRO A 11 -2.53 13.17 9.34
C PRO A 11 -2.07 12.99 7.89
N ALA A 12 -2.59 13.83 6.99
CA ALA A 12 -2.22 13.85 5.58
C ALA A 12 -0.73 14.16 5.38
N THR A 13 0.09 13.12 5.26
CA THR A 13 1.56 13.19 5.19
C THR A 13 2.10 12.29 4.08
N MET A 14 3.34 12.54 3.63
CA MET A 14 4.01 11.66 2.66
C MET A 14 4.13 10.22 3.19
N GLU A 15 4.47 10.05 4.47
CA GLU A 15 4.56 8.71 5.09
C GLU A 15 3.21 7.99 5.09
N GLY A 16 2.12 8.68 5.46
CA GLY A 16 0.77 8.12 5.42
C GLY A 16 0.33 7.72 4.00
N ALA A 17 0.70 8.51 2.99
CA ALA A 17 0.45 8.18 1.59
C ALA A 17 1.17 6.89 1.15
N VAL A 18 2.45 6.72 1.53
CA VAL A 18 3.23 5.51 1.21
C VAL A 18 2.67 4.27 1.92
N ARG A 19 2.40 4.37 3.23
CA ARG A 19 1.86 3.25 4.01
C ARG A 19 0.49 2.80 3.51
N SER A 20 -0.41 3.74 3.21
CA SER A 20 -1.73 3.42 2.66
C SER A 20 -1.64 2.80 1.26
N GLY A 21 -0.70 3.25 0.43
CA GLY A 21 -0.41 2.64 -0.88
C GLY A 21 0.04 1.18 -0.75
N ALA A 22 0.99 0.90 0.14
CA ALA A 22 1.46 -0.46 0.39
C ALA A 22 0.33 -1.39 0.85
N ALA A 23 -0.50 -0.95 1.80
CA ALA A 23 -1.64 -1.73 2.28
C ALA A 23 -2.69 -1.99 1.19
N ALA A 24 -2.96 -1.00 0.33
CA ALA A 24 -3.90 -1.17 -0.78
C ALA A 24 -3.39 -2.16 -1.83
N ALA A 25 -2.08 -2.16 -2.11
CA ALA A 25 -1.47 -3.11 -3.03
C ALA A 25 -1.54 -4.55 -2.47
N ASP A 26 -1.25 -4.73 -1.18
CA ASP A 26 -1.34 -6.03 -0.50
C ASP A 26 -2.77 -6.60 -0.56
N ALA A 27 -3.77 -5.75 -0.25
CA ALA A 27 -5.18 -6.13 -0.34
C ALA A 27 -5.60 -6.52 -1.77
N ALA A 28 -5.12 -5.80 -2.79
CA ALA A 28 -5.41 -6.11 -4.18
C ALA A 28 -4.77 -7.44 -4.62
N LEU A 29 -3.53 -7.71 -4.22
CA LEU A 29 -2.86 -8.98 -4.51
C LEU A 29 -3.56 -10.16 -3.83
N HIS A 30 -3.99 -9.98 -2.58
CA HIS A 30 -4.76 -10.98 -1.84
C HIS A 30 -6.07 -11.33 -2.56
N ASP A 31 -6.82 -10.33 -3.01
CA ASP A 31 -8.09 -10.52 -3.75
C ASP A 31 -7.87 -11.28 -5.07
N LEU A 32 -6.75 -11.02 -5.74
CA LEU A 32 -6.35 -11.71 -6.96
C LEU A 32 -5.77 -13.12 -6.72
N GLY A 33 -5.69 -13.59 -5.46
CA GLY A 33 -5.08 -14.86 -5.10
C GLY A 33 -3.58 -14.93 -5.39
N ARG A 34 -2.91 -13.77 -5.52
CA ARG A 34 -1.48 -13.68 -5.78
C ARG A 34 -0.76 -13.51 -4.44
N PRO A 35 0.27 -14.33 -4.14
CA PRO A 35 1.08 -14.08 -2.95
C PRO A 35 1.75 -12.70 -3.07
N PRO A 36 1.87 -11.94 -1.96
CA PRO A 36 2.55 -10.66 -1.98
C PRO A 36 3.97 -10.83 -2.53
N GLY A 37 4.29 -10.16 -3.64
CA GLY A 37 5.66 -10.06 -4.13
C GLY A 37 6.45 -9.20 -3.14
N HIS A 38 7.67 -9.60 -2.79
CA HIS A 38 8.51 -8.76 -1.93
C HIS A 38 8.94 -7.54 -2.77
N PRO A 39 8.46 -6.32 -2.50
CA PRO A 39 8.62 -5.17 -3.42
C PRO A 39 10.09 -4.77 -3.64
N LEU A 40 10.99 -5.16 -2.73
CA LEU A 40 12.42 -4.95 -2.88
C LEU A 40 13.09 -5.90 -3.90
N GLN A 41 12.41 -6.95 -4.37
CA GLN A 41 12.94 -7.84 -5.40
C GLN A 41 12.79 -7.29 -6.82
N GLU A 42 11.92 -6.29 -7.05
CA GLU A 42 11.74 -5.67 -8.37
C GLU A 42 12.68 -4.47 -8.61
N ALA A 43 13.40 -4.02 -7.58
CA ALA A 43 14.31 -2.87 -7.65
C ALA A 43 15.80 -3.27 -7.83
N ALA A 44 16.10 -4.54 -8.10
CA ALA A 44 17.44 -5.08 -8.37
C ALA A 44 17.62 -5.36 -9.86
#